data_AF-A0A2D4GUH9-F1
#
_entry.id   AF-A0A2D4GUH9-F1
#
_cell.length_a   1.000
_cell.length_b   1.000
_cell.length_c   1.000
_cell.angle_alpha   90.00
_cell.angle_beta   90.00
_cell.angle_gamma   90.00
#
_symmetry.space_group_name_H-M   'P 1'
#
loop_
_entity.id
_entity.type
_entity.pdbx_description
1 polymer ?
#
loop_
_entity_poly.entity_id
_entity_poly.type
_entity_poly.pdbx_seq_one_letter_code
_entity_poly.pdbx_strand_id
1 'polypeptide(L)'
;MSNLFLNTSRDGAFTTSGGNQSATPCWINPPKMSKDEEKVNLRRLEPAIQKFIKVAVPTDLERLRKHQINIEKYQRCRLWDKLHEEHINAGRTVQQLRANIREMENLCARVRKEDILILQR
;
A
#
# COMPACT_ATOMS: atom_id res chain seq x y z
N MET A 1 59.76 -8.59 24.15
CA MET A 1 60.68 -7.47 23.85
C MET A 1 59.82 -6.42 23.17
N SER A 2 59.14 -5.55 23.93
CA SER A 2 59.52 -4.14 24.21
C SER A 2 59.43 -3.29 22.92
N ASN A 3 58.50 -2.36 22.73
CA ASN A 3 58.34 -1.03 23.38
C ASN A 3 56.90 -0.54 23.06
N LEU A 4 56.04 0.01 23.94
CA LEU A 4 56.18 1.16 24.87
C LEU A 4 56.77 2.41 24.22
N PHE A 5 55.90 3.26 23.65
CA PHE A 5 56.10 4.70 23.71
C PHE A 5 54.80 5.37 24.16
N LEU A 6 54.81 5.73 25.44
CA LEU A 6 54.08 6.86 25.99
C LEU A 6 54.47 8.12 25.21
N ASN A 7 53.50 9.00 24.96
CA ASN A 7 53.80 10.41 25.09
C ASN A 7 52.65 11.14 25.77
N THR A 8 53.03 11.83 26.83
CA THR A 8 52.22 12.44 27.86
C THR A 8 52.17 13.95 27.64
N SER A 9 51.04 14.55 27.99
CA SER A 9 50.87 15.94 28.44
C SER A 9 51.09 17.11 27.48
N ARG A 10 50.01 17.89 27.31
CA ARG A 10 50.08 19.31 27.66
C ARG A 10 48.73 19.82 28.17
N ASP A 11 48.81 20.35 29.38
CA ASP A 11 47.74 20.94 30.17
C ASP A 11 47.06 22.13 29.49
N GLY A 12 45.78 22.30 29.80
CA GLY A 12 44.99 23.46 29.40
C GLY A 12 43.69 23.50 30.20
N ALA A 13 43.79 23.66 31.52
CA ALA A 13 42.65 23.94 32.37
C ALA A 13 42.16 25.38 32.12
N PHE A 14 40.89 25.54 31.73
CA PHE A 14 40.17 26.79 31.89
C PHE A 14 38.92 26.51 32.72
N THR A 15 38.96 26.93 33.97
CA THR A 15 37.80 27.00 34.84
C THR A 15 37.04 28.29 34.56
N THR A 16 35.76 28.21 34.22
CA THR A 16 34.82 29.29 34.54
C THR A 16 33.45 28.71 34.85
N SER A 17 32.98 29.05 36.04
CA SER A 17 31.65 28.86 36.59
C SER A 17 30.57 29.55 35.78
N GLY A 18 29.38 28.93 35.68
CA GLY A 18 28.16 29.69 35.42
C GLY A 18 27.00 28.86 34.87
N GLY A 19 25.92 28.77 35.66
CA GLY A 19 24.56 28.79 35.11
C GLY A 19 23.83 27.45 34.98
N ASN A 20 22.91 27.21 35.91
CA ASN A 20 21.74 26.35 35.73
C ASN A 20 21.04 26.63 34.38
N GLN A 21 20.65 25.58 33.67
CA GLN A 21 19.42 25.51 32.87
C GLN A 21 19.12 24.04 32.55
N SER A 22 18.06 23.53 33.19
CA SER A 22 17.46 22.23 32.93
C SER A 22 16.93 22.18 31.50
N ALA A 23 17.69 21.56 30.59
CA ALA A 23 17.22 21.25 29.25
C ALA A 23 16.39 19.95 29.28
N THR A 24 15.07 20.08 29.25
CA THR A 24 14.19 18.96 28.88
C THR A 24 14.42 18.63 27.39
N PRO A 25 14.79 17.39 27.00
CA PRO A 25 14.97 17.04 25.59
C PRO A 25 13.63 17.00 24.84
N CYS A 26 13.49 17.87 23.84
CA CYS A 26 12.30 18.04 23.00
C CYS A 26 12.18 16.99 21.88
N TRP A 27 12.42 15.70 22.16
CA TRP A 27 12.51 14.68 21.09
C TRP A 27 11.49 13.54 21.18
N ILE A 28 10.42 13.68 21.96
CA ILE A 28 9.31 12.73 21.90
C ILE A 28 8.05 13.47 21.48
N ASN A 29 7.95 13.74 20.17
CA ASN A 29 6.64 13.94 19.54
C ASN A 29 6.04 12.54 19.33
N PRO A 30 4.92 12.17 19.99
CA PRO A 30 4.20 10.98 19.59
C PRO A 30 3.65 11.18 18.16
N PRO A 31 3.69 10.15 17.29
CA PRO A 31 3.10 10.25 15.98
C PRO A 31 1.60 10.48 16.13
N LYS A 32 1.13 11.66 15.69
CA LYS A 32 -0.29 11.88 15.44
C LYS A 32 -0.69 11.02 14.25
N MET A 33 -1.12 9.79 14.51
CA MET A 33 -1.94 9.07 13.54
C MET A 33 -3.33 9.69 13.58
N SER A 34 -3.50 10.83 12.90
CA SER A 34 -4.82 11.30 12.51
C SER A 34 -5.40 10.27 11.56
N LYS A 35 -6.19 9.35 12.11
CA LYS A 35 -7.03 8.40 11.37
C LYS A 35 -8.25 9.14 10.80
N ASP A 36 -7.99 10.28 10.18
CA ASP A 36 -8.94 11.01 9.37
C ASP A 36 -8.55 10.72 7.93
N GLU A 37 -8.86 9.50 7.50
CA GLU A 37 -9.00 9.24 6.07
C GLU A 37 -9.97 10.28 5.54
N GLU A 38 -9.42 11.23 4.79
CA GLU A 38 -10.11 12.38 4.25
C GLU A 38 -11.34 11.89 3.47
N LYS A 39 -12.51 11.96 4.13
CA LYS A 39 -13.77 11.47 3.58
C LYS A 39 -14.11 12.33 2.38
N VAL A 40 -14.04 11.74 1.20
CA VAL A 40 -14.23 12.40 -0.09
C VAL A 40 -15.71 12.35 -0.48
N ASN A 41 -16.20 13.45 -1.06
CA ASN A 41 -17.58 13.52 -1.54
C ASN A 41 -17.80 12.50 -2.67
N LEU A 42 -18.96 11.85 -2.69
CA LEU A 42 -19.33 10.78 -3.61
C LEU A 42 -19.11 11.16 -5.09
N ARG A 43 -19.32 12.43 -5.45
CA ARG A 43 -19.08 12.98 -6.80
C ARG A 43 -17.67 12.80 -7.34
N ARG A 44 -16.65 12.74 -6.47
CA ARG A 44 -15.25 12.49 -6.90
C ARG A 44 -14.94 11.01 -7.11
N LEU A 45 -15.69 10.14 -6.44
CA LEU A 45 -15.54 8.68 -6.48
C LEU A 45 -16.35 8.06 -7.62
N GLU A 46 -17.44 8.73 -8.02
CA GLU A 46 -18.35 8.25 -9.05
C GLU A 46 -17.67 7.88 -10.38
N PRO A 47 -16.72 8.65 -10.94
CA PRO A 47 -16.01 8.22 -12.16
C PRO A 47 -15.18 6.95 -11.97
N ALA A 48 -14.57 6.74 -10.79
CA ALA A 48 -13.80 5.54 -10.48
C ALA A 48 -14.73 4.32 -10.33
N ILE A 49 -15.85 4.48 -9.63
CA ILE A 49 -16.89 3.45 -9.48
C ILE A 49 -17.47 3.06 -10.84
N GLN A 50 -17.83 4.05 -11.67
CA GLN A 50 -18.36 3.79 -13.01
C GLN A 50 -17.34 3.11 -13.90
N LYS A 51 -16.06 3.48 -13.83
CA LYS A 51 -14.98 2.80 -14.56
C LYS A 51 -14.83 1.35 -14.11
N PHE A 52 -14.92 1.08 -12.81
CA PHE A 52 -14.86 -0.29 -12.30
C PHE A 52 -16.02 -1.15 -12.83
N ILE A 53 -17.26 -0.65 -12.73
CA ILE A 53 -18.46 -1.38 -13.15
C ILE A 53 -18.52 -1.55 -14.68
N LYS A 54 -18.25 -0.49 -15.44
CA LYS A 54 -18.44 -0.50 -16.90
C LYS A 54 -17.25 -1.07 -17.67
N VAL A 55 -16.04 -1.01 -17.10
CA VAL A 55 -14.81 -1.34 -17.83
C VAL A 55 -14.06 -2.47 -17.14
N ALA A 56 -13.68 -2.31 -15.87
CA ALA A 56 -12.79 -3.27 -15.20
C ALA A 56 -13.45 -4.65 -15.06
N VAL A 57 -14.65 -4.70 -14.48
CA VAL A 57 -15.38 -5.97 -14.24
C VAL A 57 -15.68 -6.71 -15.56
N PRO A 58 -16.28 -6.10 -16.59
CA PRO A 58 -16.57 -6.81 -17.84
C PRO A 58 -15.29 -7.30 -18.54
N THR A 59 -14.22 -6.49 -18.53
CA THR A 59 -12.96 -6.84 -19.18
C THR A 59 -12.28 -8.03 -18.49
N ASP A 60 -12.22 -8.02 -17.16
CA ASP A 60 -11.60 -9.09 -16.39
C ASP A 60 -12.39 -10.40 -16.51
N LEU A 61 -13.72 -10.34 -16.49
CA LEU A 61 -14.58 -11.52 -16.69
C LEU A 61 -14.42 -12.12 -18.09
N GLU A 62 -14.37 -11.29 -19.13
CA GLU A 62 -14.13 -11.76 -20.50
C GLU A 62 -12.75 -12.41 -20.65
N ARG A 63 -11.72 -11.85 -19.99
CA ARG A 63 -10.38 -12.46 -19.96
C ARG A 63 -10.38 -13.80 -19.24
N LEU A 64 -11.05 -13.90 -18.08
CA LEU A 64 -11.17 -15.17 -17.36
C LEU A 64 -11.87 -16.24 -18.18
N ARG A 65 -12.93 -15.87 -18.92
CA ARG A 65 -13.61 -16.79 -19.86
C ARG A 65 -12.65 -17.30 -20.93
N LYS A 66 -11.81 -16.44 -21.50
CA LYS A 66 -10.78 -16.84 -22.48
C LYS A 66 -9.75 -17.78 -21.88
N HIS A 67 -9.26 -17.49 -20.67
CA HIS A 67 -8.34 -18.38 -19.97
C HIS A 67 -8.96 -19.76 -19.74
N GLN A 68 -10.23 -19.84 -19.34
CA GLN A 68 -10.93 -21.13 -19.18
C GLN A 68 -10.91 -21.95 -20.48
N ILE A 69 -11.30 -21.35 -21.61
CA ILE A 69 -11.30 -22.03 -22.91
C ILE A 69 -9.89 -22.50 -23.30
N ASN A 70 -8.87 -21.69 -23.05
CA ASN A 70 -7.47 -22.02 -23.33
C ASN A 70 -6.96 -23.16 -22.45
N ILE A 71 -7.29 -23.16 -21.16
CA ILE A 71 -6.96 -24.22 -20.20
C ILE A 71 -7.55 -25.55 -20.69
N GLU A 72 -8.85 -25.59 -21.01
CA GLU A 72 -9.53 -26.78 -21.53
C GLU A 72 -8.93 -27.25 -22.86
N LYS A 73 -8.54 -26.31 -23.74
CA LYS A 73 -7.87 -26.60 -25.02
C LYS A 73 -6.49 -27.23 -24.80
N TYR A 74 -5.65 -26.64 -23.95
CA TYR A 74 -4.28 -27.10 -23.72
C TYR A 74 -4.22 -28.41 -22.93
N GLN A 75 -5.17 -28.64 -22.02
CA GLN A 75 -5.37 -29.93 -21.36
C GLN A 75 -5.68 -31.03 -22.39
N ARG A 76 -6.66 -30.83 -23.29
CA ARG A 76 -7.03 -31.82 -24.31
C ARG A 76 -5.89 -32.13 -25.28
N CYS A 77 -5.12 -31.11 -25.67
CA CYS A 77 -3.98 -31.25 -26.58
C CYS A 77 -2.68 -31.70 -25.88
N ARG A 78 -2.69 -31.94 -24.55
CA ARG A 78 -1.50 -32.28 -23.74
C ARG A 78 -0.34 -31.29 -23.90
N LEU A 79 -0.67 -30.00 -24.07
CA LEU A 79 0.31 -28.91 -24.19
C LEU A 79 0.63 -28.35 -22.80
N TRP A 80 1.44 -29.08 -22.03
CA TRP A 80 1.66 -28.81 -20.60
C TRP A 80 2.34 -27.46 -20.32
N ASP A 81 3.31 -27.05 -21.15
CA ASP A 81 4.00 -25.77 -20.96
C ASP A 81 3.03 -24.60 -21.10
N LYS A 82 2.22 -24.61 -22.18
CA LYS A 82 1.20 -23.59 -22.42
C LYS A 82 0.07 -23.63 -21.38
N LEU A 83 -0.29 -24.82 -20.92
CA LEU A 83 -1.28 -24.97 -19.84
C LEU A 83 -0.77 -24.32 -18.55
N HIS A 84 0.50 -24.54 -18.20
CA HIS A 84 1.10 -23.94 -17.01
C HIS A 84 1.14 -22.42 -17.11
N GLU A 85 1.58 -21.87 -18.24
CA GLU A 85 1.56 -20.44 -18.51
C GLU A 85 0.16 -19.84 -18.40
N GLU A 86 -0.86 -20.50 -18.97
CA GLU A 86 -2.23 -20.03 -18.88
C GLU A 86 -2.78 -20.05 -17.44
N HIS A 87 -2.44 -21.05 -16.63
CA HIS A 87 -2.83 -21.04 -15.22
C HIS A 87 -2.21 -19.86 -14.47
N ILE A 88 -0.94 -19.52 -14.75
CA ILE A 88 -0.31 -18.33 -14.18
C ILE A 88 -1.04 -17.07 -14.63
N ASN A 89 -1.36 -16.95 -15.92
CA ASN A 89 -2.05 -15.78 -16.47
C ASN A 89 -3.48 -15.62 -15.92
N ALA A 90 -4.22 -16.73 -15.82
CA ALA A 90 -5.52 -16.77 -15.16
C ALA A 90 -5.42 -16.34 -13.69
N GLY A 91 -4.43 -16.88 -12.97
CA GLY A 91 -4.16 -16.52 -11.57
C GLY A 91 -3.87 -15.04 -11.39
N ARG A 92 -3.07 -14.43 -12.27
CA ARG A 92 -2.81 -12.98 -12.27
C ARG A 92 -4.10 -12.17 -12.48
N THR A 93 -4.94 -12.58 -13.43
CA THR A 93 -6.24 -11.91 -13.69
C THR A 93 -7.15 -11.96 -12.47
N VAL A 94 -7.22 -13.11 -11.78
CA VAL A 94 -7.98 -13.24 -10.52
C VAL A 94 -7.42 -12.33 -9.43
N GLN A 95 -6.09 -12.26 -9.28
CA GLN A 95 -5.46 -11.37 -8.30
C GLN A 95 -5.76 -9.90 -8.59
N GLN A 96 -5.70 -9.49 -9.86
CA GLN A 96 -6.04 -8.13 -10.27
C GLN A 96 -7.51 -7.80 -9.94
N LEU A 97 -8.43 -8.72 -10.26
CA LEU A 97 -9.84 -8.53 -9.94
C LEU A 97 -10.07 -8.37 -8.43
N ARG A 98 -9.40 -9.19 -7.60
CA ARG A 98 -9.46 -9.07 -6.14
C ARG A 98 -8.88 -7.74 -5.64
N ALA A 99 -7.79 -7.26 -6.23
CA ALA A 99 -7.21 -5.97 -5.90
C ALA A 99 -8.17 -4.83 -6.25
N ASN A 100 -8.78 -4.88 -7.45
CA ASN A 100 -9.76 -3.90 -7.90
C ASN A 100 -11.00 -3.86 -6.97
N ILE A 101 -11.49 -5.04 -6.52
CA ILE A 101 -12.60 -5.13 -5.55
C ILE A 101 -12.21 -4.48 -4.22
N ARG A 102 -11.02 -4.78 -3.68
CA ARG A 102 -10.53 -4.17 -2.43
C ARG A 102 -10.36 -2.66 -2.55
N GLU A 103 -9.89 -2.18 -3.70
CA GLU A 103 -9.82 -0.75 -3.97
C GLU A 103 -11.22 -0.13 -3.93
N MET A 104 -12.20 -0.75 -4.58
CA MET A 104 -13.60 -0.30 -4.52
C MET A 104 -14.17 -0.32 -3.10
N GLU A 105 -13.91 -1.35 -2.31
CA GLU A 105 -14.31 -1.42 -0.90
C GLU A 105 -13.71 -0.27 -0.08
N ASN A 106 -12.42 0.02 -0.26
CA ASN A 106 -11.74 1.13 0.39
C ASN A 106 -12.29 2.50 -0.07
N LEU A 107 -12.59 2.64 -1.36
CA LEU A 107 -13.21 3.85 -1.91
C LEU A 107 -14.60 4.07 -1.31
N CYS A 108 -15.39 3.01 -1.15
CA CYS A 108 -16.69 3.05 -0.48
C CYS A 108 -16.56 3.41 1.02
N ALA A 109 -15.56 2.91 1.72
CA ALA A 109 -15.31 3.24 3.13
C ALA A 109 -14.96 4.72 3.36
N ARG A 110 -14.39 5.38 2.34
CA ARG A 110 -14.01 6.81 2.36
C ARG A 110 -15.17 7.75 1.99
N VAL A 111 -16.35 7.24 1.66
CA VAL A 111 -17.54 8.06 1.39
C VAL A 111 -18.03 8.70 2.69
N ARG A 112 -18.35 10.00 2.65
CA ARG A 112 -18.97 10.70 3.78
C ARG A 112 -20.34 10.10 4.12
N LYS A 113 -20.63 9.91 5.41
CA LYS A 113 -21.93 9.39 5.87
C LYS A 113 -23.11 10.25 5.41
N GLU A 114 -22.89 11.55 5.21
CA GLU A 114 -23.90 12.46 4.66
C GLU A 114 -24.35 12.07 3.24
N ASP A 115 -23.44 11.63 2.36
CA ASP A 115 -23.80 11.21 1.00
C ASP A 115 -24.45 9.81 0.98
N ILE A 116 -24.14 8.94 1.96
CA ILE A 116 -24.79 7.64 2.13
C ILE A 116 -26.29 7.80 2.44
N LEU A 117 -26.64 8.81 3.25
CA LEU A 117 -28.03 9.14 3.58
C LEU A 117 -28.81 9.67 2.38
N ILE A 118 -28.14 10.28 1.40
CA ILE A 118 -28.76 10.75 0.14
C ILE A 118 -29.15 9.57 -0.76
N LEU A 119 -28.42 8.45 -0.70
CA LEU A 119 -28.73 7.25 -1.48
C LEU A 119 -29.84 6.37 -0.88
N GLN A 120 -30.26 6.62 0.37
CA GLN A 120 -31.34 5.88 1.05
C GLN A 120 -32.73 6.52 0.87
N ARG A 121 -32.86 7.56 0.04
CA ARG A 121 -34.13 8.23 -0.27
C ARG A 121 -34.63 7.86 -1.65
#